data_AF-A0AAU3AY34-F1
#
_entry.id   AF-A0AAU3AY34-F1
#
_cell.length_a   1.000
_cell.length_b   1.000
_cell.length_c   1.000
_cell.angle_alpha   90.00
_cell.angle_beta   90.00
_cell.angle_gamma   90.00
#
_symmetry.space_group_name_H-M   'P 1'
#
loop_
_entity.id
_entity.type
_entity.pdbx_description
1 polymer ?
#
loop_
_entity_poly.entity_id
_entity_poly.type
_entity_poly.pdbx_seq_one_letter_code
_entity_poly.pdbx_strand_id
1 'polypeptide(L)' 'MVFAPGRPGTLASSSNDGTVRLWSTDLRARDAEVCRMLGDTGPRRWARLLPGLPYERVCGPTV' A
#
# COMPACT_ATOMS: atom_id res chain seq x y z
N MET A 1 12.92 -15.45 4.86
CA MET A 1 12.59 -14.40 3.86
C MET A 1 13.70 -14.41 2.82
N VAL A 2 13.38 -14.56 1.53
CA VAL A 2 14.39 -14.68 0.47
C VAL A 2 14.05 -13.70 -0.65
N PHE A 3 15.04 -12.91 -1.07
CA PHE A 3 14.96 -12.10 -2.28
C PHE A 3 15.24 -12.99 -3.49
N ALA A 4 14.36 -12.97 -4.51
CA ALA A 4 14.50 -13.80 -5.70
C ALA A 4 15.13 -12.97 -6.85
N PRO A 5 16.46 -13.07 -7.09
CA PRO A 5 17.15 -12.17 -8.03
C PRO A 5 16.77 -12.36 -9.50
N GLY A 6 16.09 -13.46 -9.86
CA GLY A 6 15.69 -13.77 -11.24
C GLY A 6 14.45 -13.01 -11.76
N ARG A 7 13.71 -12.30 -10.90
CA ARG A 7 12.57 -11.45 -11.31
C ARG A 7 12.61 -10.09 -10.59
N PRO A 8 13.05 -9.03 -11.27
CA PRO A 8 13.03 -7.68 -10.72
C PRO A 8 11.63 -7.32 -10.24
N GLY A 9 11.56 -6.65 -9.09
CA GLY A 9 10.28 -6.19 -8.53
C GLY A 9 9.39 -7.27 -7.93
N THR A 10 9.90 -8.49 -7.69
CA THR A 10 9.17 -9.57 -7.03
C THR A 10 9.87 -10.01 -5.74
N LEU A 11 9.12 -10.05 -4.64
CA LEU A 11 9.56 -10.56 -3.34
C LEU A 11 8.82 -11.87 -3.02
N ALA A 12 9.54 -12.85 -2.48
CA ALA A 12 8.95 -14.12 -2.04
C ALA A 12 9.07 -14.28 -0.51
N SER A 13 7.97 -14.69 0.12
CA SER A 13 7.96 -15.06 1.54
C SER A 13 7.33 -16.44 1.72
N SER A 14 7.93 -17.27 2.58
CA SER A 14 7.32 -18.49 3.09
C SER A 14 6.84 -18.29 4.52
N SER A 15 5.77 -18.99 4.89
CA SER A 15 5.17 -18.97 6.22
C SER A 15 5.10 -20.39 6.80
N ASN A 16 5.05 -20.49 8.14
CA ASN A 16 4.89 -21.76 8.84
C ASN A 16 3.51 -22.40 8.63
N ASP A 17 2.57 -21.66 8.04
CA ASP A 17 1.28 -22.18 7.55
C ASP A 17 1.41 -23.02 6.26
N GLY A 18 2.63 -23.23 5.77
CA GLY A 18 2.91 -24.02 4.57
C GLY A 18 2.70 -23.25 3.26
N THR A 19 2.42 -21.94 3.31
CA THR A 19 2.21 -21.13 2.10
C THR A 19 3.47 -20.38 1.67
N VAL A 20 3.61 -20.23 0.35
CA VAL A 20 4.54 -19.28 -0.28
C VAL A 20 3.73 -18.17 -0.92
N ARG A 21 4.08 -16.93 -0.62
CA ARG A 21 3.45 -15.72 -1.18
C ARG A 21 4.46 -14.97 -2.03
N LEU A 22 4.01 -14.55 -3.20
CA LEU A 22 4.75 -13.66 -4.09
C LEU A 22 4.12 -12.27 -4.02
N TRP A 23 4.98 -11.27 -3.90
CA TRP A 23 4.61 -9.88 -3.74
C TRP A 23 5.23 -9.06 -4.87
N SER A 24 4.43 -8.20 -5.52
CA SER A 24 4.97 -7.16 -6.39
C SER A 24 5.46 -5.99 -5.54
N THR A 25 6.63 -5.45 -5.88
CA THR A 25 7.19 -4.25 -5.25
C THR A 25 7.00 -3.00 -6.10
N ASP A 26 6.10 -3.02 -7.10
CA ASP A 26 5.69 -1.81 -7.83
C ASP A 26 4.80 -0.95 -6.94
N LEU A 27 5.44 -0.06 -6.18
CA LEU A 27 4.75 0.82 -5.24
C LEU A 27 3.72 1.72 -5.93
N ARG A 28 3.98 2.18 -7.16
CA ARG A 28 3.02 3.06 -7.87
C ARG A 28 1.74 2.30 -8.21
N ALA A 29 1.86 1.07 -8.71
CA ALA A 29 0.70 0.23 -8.98
C ALA A 29 -0.05 -0.16 -7.69
N ARG A 30 0.66 -0.41 -6.59
CA ARG A 30 0.06 -0.70 -5.28
C ARG A 30 -0.67 0.52 -4.70
N ASP A 31 -0.07 1.71 -4.77
CA ASP A 31 -0.67 2.95 -4.28
C ASP A 31 -1.98 3.25 -5.00
N ALA A 32 -2.00 3.14 -6.32
CA ALA A 32 -3.22 3.33 -7.12
C ALA A 32 -4.32 2.33 -6.74
N GLU A 33 -3.96 1.06 -6.52
CA GLU A 33 -4.90 0.02 -6.11
C GLU A 33 -5.48 0.28 -4.71
N VAL A 34 -4.63 0.63 -3.74
CA VAL A 34 -5.04 0.96 -2.37
C VAL A 34 -5.93 2.20 -2.34
N CYS A 35 -5.57 3.25 -3.08
CA CYS A 35 -6.35 4.48 -3.13
C CYS A 35 -7.73 4.29 -3.73
N ARG A 36 -7.90 3.35 -4.67
CA ARG A 36 -9.22 2.98 -5.18
C ARG A 36 -10.08 2.29 -4.13
N MET A 37 -9.49 1.58 -3.15
CA MET A 37 -10.22 0.85 -2.12
C MET A 37 -10.59 1.70 -0.89
N LEU A 38 -9.79 2.71 -0.54
CA LEU A 38 -9.98 3.52 0.68
C LEU A 38 -11.27 4.38 0.68
N GLY A 39 -11.85 4.62 -0.50
CA GLY A 39 -12.99 5.51 -0.66
C GLY A 39 -12.61 6.97 -0.43
N ASP A 40 -13.54 7.78 0.10
CA ASP A 40 -13.27 9.20 0.39
C ASP A 40 -12.19 9.33 1.49
N THR A 41 -11.05 9.92 1.17
CA THR A 41 -9.98 10.28 2.12
C THR A 41 -9.82 11.80 2.24
N GLY A 42 -10.85 12.57 1.88
CA GLY A 42 -10.79 14.02 1.86
C GLY A 42 -10.77 14.66 3.25
N PRO A 43 -10.48 15.98 3.33
CA PRO A 43 -10.29 16.70 4.59
C PRO A 43 -11.46 16.59 5.55
N ARG A 44 -12.69 16.52 5.03
CA ARG A 44 -13.90 16.40 5.86
C ARG A 44 -13.96 15.06 6.59
N ARG A 45 -13.65 13.95 5.92
CA ARG A 45 -13.61 12.64 6.56
C ARG A 45 -12.42 12.53 7.51
N TRP A 46 -11.27 13.06 7.11
CA TRP A 46 -10.09 13.13 7.95
C TRP A 46 -10.37 13.84 9.27
N ALA A 47 -10.92 15.06 9.23
CA ALA A 47 -11.23 15.83 10.43
C ALA A 47 -12.25 15.14 11.36
N ARG A 48 -13.14 14.30 10.80
CA ARG A 48 -14.07 13.50 11.61
C ARG A 48 -13.40 12.32 12.30
N LEU A 49 -12.45 11.64 11.64
CA LEU A 49 -11.83 10.41 12.15
C LEU A 49 -10.54 10.65 12.93
N LEU A 50 -9.82 11.73 12.62
CA LEU A 50 -8.51 12.08 13.16
C LEU A 50 -8.51 13.54 13.66
N PRO A 51 -9.35 13.87 14.67
CA PRO A 51 -9.40 15.21 15.21
C PRO A 51 -8.06 15.60 15.84
N GLY A 52 -7.60 16.82 15.58
CA GLY A 52 -6.35 17.35 16.12
C GLY A 52 -5.09 17.04 15.29
N LEU A 53 -5.18 16.20 14.27
CA LEU A 53 -4.10 16.00 13.31
C LEU A 53 -4.26 16.93 12.09
N PRO A 54 -3.18 17.60 11.64
CA PRO A 54 -3.22 18.34 10.39
C PRO A 54 -3.58 17.40 9.24
N TYR A 55 -4.31 17.92 8.26
CA TYR A 55 -4.70 17.12 7.11
C TYR A 55 -3.48 16.76 6.27
N GLU A 56 -3.29 15.46 6.03
CA GLU A 56 -2.33 14.93 5.07
C GLU A 56 -3.06 14.20 3.94
N ARG A 57 -2.61 14.45 2.70
CA ARG A 57 -3.21 13.79 1.54
C ARG A 57 -2.67 12.37 1.40
N VAL A 58 -3.48 11.40 1.78
CA VAL A 58 -3.15 9.97 1.64
C VAL A 58 -3.20 9.51 0.19
N CYS A 59 -4.16 10.01 -0.60
CA CYS A 59 -4.39 9.60 -1.97
C CYS A 59 -4.40 10.79 -2.94
N GLY A 60 -3.61 10.68 -4.01
CA GLY A 60 -3.49 11.67 -5.08
C GLY A 60 -2.29 11.33 -5.99
N PRO A 61 -2.13 12.01 -7.14
CA PRO A 61 -0.92 11.84 -7.93
C PRO A 61 0.29 12.20 -7.07
N THR A 62 1.17 11.21 -6.85
CA THR A 62 2.49 11.44 -6.27
C THR A 62 3.26 12.35 -7.22
N VAL A 63 3.67 13.52 -6.73
CA VAL A 63 4.59 14.41 -7.45
C VAL A 63 5.96 13.77 -7.58
#